data_AF-A0A848Y0C6-F1
#
_entry.id   AF-A0A848Y0C6-F1
#
_cell.length_a   1.000
_cell.length_b   1.000
_cell.length_c   1.000
_cell.angle_alpha   90.00
_cell.angle_beta   90.00
_cell.angle_gamma   90.00
#
_symmetry.space_group_name_H-M   'P 1'
#
loop_
_entity.id
_entity.type
_entity.pdbx_description
1 polymer ?
#
loop_
_entity_poly.entity_id
_entity_poly.type
_entity_poly.pdbx_seq_one_letter_code
_entity_poly.pdbx_strand_id
1 'polypeptide(L)'
;MPSTKRDDLRGCDTRNYGVKLFRVTDRASALRAVEQIIEEGEGAPEPTDRLTPPESHYEKLKAIKAQHQQMLSADPAFAPSRAVVKNPVTREGHRQAEEATRLTHPSSRAVAELFDTAYESLLFALGRFYTRTNETDAEMYGLQRTAFFPLMVMALRPLAEVLTQMPAFAEGGPERAGPPFEYYRSVQFLPQKEAAWTVIHERLWEMADAAHQLITDPEVPERMAFIAENLERIAVNFADFMVLPHRPLRLS
;
A
#
# COMPACT_ATOMS: atom_id res chain seq x y z
N MET A 1 33.80 14.19 -43.51
CA MET A 1 32.34 14.09 -43.35
C MET A 1 32.05 12.94 -42.39
N PRO A 2 32.00 13.17 -41.07
CA PRO A 2 31.64 12.11 -40.13
C PRO A 2 30.12 11.99 -40.05
N SER A 3 29.64 10.79 -40.36
CA SER A 3 28.26 10.35 -40.23
C SER A 3 27.86 10.30 -38.75
N THR A 4 26.97 11.21 -38.35
CA THR A 4 26.26 11.19 -37.06
C THR A 4 25.33 9.98 -36.99
N LYS A 5 25.72 8.96 -36.22
CA LYS A 5 24.75 7.98 -35.69
C LYS A 5 23.94 8.66 -34.59
N ARG A 6 22.69 8.99 -34.92
CA ARG A 6 21.62 9.21 -33.95
C ARG A 6 21.27 7.84 -33.38
N ASP A 7 21.73 7.55 -32.16
CA ASP A 7 21.16 6.43 -31.39
C ASP A 7 19.87 6.89 -30.71
N ASP A 8 18.88 6.03 -30.93
CA ASP A 8 17.45 6.18 -30.74
C ASP A 8 17.08 6.22 -29.25
N LEU A 9 16.89 7.42 -28.68
CA LEU A 9 16.28 7.60 -27.36
C LEU A 9 14.74 7.48 -27.42
N ARG A 10 14.23 6.43 -28.08
CA ARG A 10 12.85 5.98 -27.94
C ARG A 10 12.79 4.87 -26.91
N GLY A 11 12.63 5.25 -25.65
CA GLY A 11 12.45 4.33 -24.54
C GLY A 11 11.38 4.84 -23.58
N CYS A 12 10.12 4.53 -23.88
CA CYS A 12 8.94 4.48 -23.02
C CYS A 12 8.84 5.55 -21.89
N ASP A 13 8.04 6.61 -22.12
CA ASP A 13 7.51 7.45 -21.03
C ASP A 13 6.50 6.63 -20.21
N THR A 14 6.97 5.71 -19.36
CA THR A 14 6.12 4.97 -18.41
C THR A 14 5.83 5.85 -17.21
N ARG A 15 4.94 6.83 -17.38
CA ARG A 15 4.32 7.50 -16.22
C ARG A 15 3.32 6.53 -15.60
N ASN A 16 3.68 5.93 -14.47
CA ASN A 16 2.73 5.23 -13.61
C ASN A 16 2.43 6.14 -12.41
N TYR A 17 1.15 6.43 -12.16
CA TYR A 17 0.71 7.26 -11.03
C TYR A 17 1.33 8.66 -10.95
N GLY A 18 1.75 9.23 -12.08
CA GLY A 18 2.37 10.56 -12.12
C GLY A 18 3.87 10.58 -11.78
N VAL A 19 4.49 9.41 -11.57
CA VAL A 19 5.93 9.26 -11.32
C VAL A 19 6.64 8.80 -12.60
N LYS A 20 7.74 9.44 -12.94
CA LYS A 20 8.57 9.05 -14.09
C LYS A 20 9.59 8.00 -13.64
N LEU A 21 9.38 6.74 -14.02
CA LEU A 21 10.31 5.67 -13.67
C LEU A 21 11.39 5.52 -14.75
N PHE A 22 12.65 5.38 -14.31
CA PHE A 22 13.76 5.00 -15.18
C PHE A 22 14.74 4.07 -14.46
N ARG A 23 15.52 3.32 -15.23
CA ARG A 23 16.52 2.40 -14.67
C ARG A 23 17.75 3.18 -14.18
N VAL A 24 18.22 2.85 -12.97
CA VAL A 24 19.49 3.33 -12.42
C VAL A 24 20.56 2.28 -12.69
N THR A 25 21.56 2.63 -13.50
CA THR A 25 22.62 1.69 -13.95
C THR A 25 24.03 2.20 -13.72
N ASP A 26 24.18 3.49 -13.41
CA ASP A 26 25.46 4.17 -13.23
C ASP A 26 25.30 5.38 -12.30
N ARG A 27 26.43 6.03 -11.98
CA ARG A 27 26.44 7.22 -11.13
C ARG A 27 25.58 8.35 -11.68
N ALA A 28 25.56 8.54 -13.01
CA ALA A 28 24.82 9.65 -13.62
C ALA A 28 23.30 9.46 -13.49
N SER A 29 22.81 8.25 -13.76
CA SER A 29 21.41 7.87 -13.55
C SER A 29 21.02 7.86 -12.07
N ALA A 30 21.94 7.52 -11.15
CA ALA A 30 21.69 7.62 -9.71
C ALA A 30 21.52 9.08 -9.26
N LEU A 31 22.40 9.99 -9.70
CA LEU A 31 22.26 11.43 -9.41
C LEU A 31 20.96 12.00 -9.98
N ARG A 32 20.60 11.60 -11.20
CA ARG A 32 19.31 11.99 -11.80
C ARG A 32 18.12 11.51 -10.97
N ALA A 33 18.21 10.34 -10.33
CA ALA A 33 17.13 9.81 -9.49
C ALA A 33 16.99 10.62 -8.20
N VAL A 34 18.11 11.03 -7.60
CA VAL A 34 18.13 11.93 -6.44
C VAL A 34 17.53 13.30 -6.82
N GLU A 35 17.94 13.86 -7.95
CA GLU A 35 17.37 15.12 -8.48
C GLU A 35 15.86 15.02 -8.65
N GLN A 36 15.36 13.94 -9.27
CA GLN A 36 13.91 13.72 -9.42
C GLN A 36 13.18 13.63 -8.08
N ILE A 37 13.74 12.93 -7.08
CA ILE A 37 13.11 12.83 -5.75
C ILE A 37 12.97 14.22 -5.11
N ILE A 38 13.98 15.08 -5.25
CA ILE A 38 13.95 16.45 -4.75
C ILE A 38 12.91 17.28 -5.51
N GLU A 39 12.96 17.23 -6.86
CA GLU A 39 12.04 17.96 -7.74
C GLU A 39 10.57 17.59 -7.49
N GLU A 40 10.26 16.29 -7.38
CA GLU A 40 8.89 15.80 -7.12
C GLU A 40 8.43 16.08 -5.69
N GLY A 41 9.34 16.01 -4.70
CA GLY A 41 9.03 16.27 -3.30
C GLY A 41 8.85 17.74 -2.97
N GLU A 42 9.96 18.49 -2.98
CA GLU A 42 10.04 19.87 -2.51
C GLU A 42 9.76 20.88 -3.65
N GLY A 43 10.06 20.49 -4.89
CA GLY A 43 10.07 21.40 -6.04
C GLY A 43 11.49 21.87 -6.37
N ALA A 44 11.70 22.31 -7.62
CA ALA A 44 12.99 22.87 -8.02
C ALA A 44 13.13 24.33 -7.52
N PRO A 45 14.29 24.74 -6.99
CA PRO A 45 14.53 26.13 -6.57
C PRO A 45 14.43 27.15 -7.70
N GLU A 46 14.67 26.72 -8.95
CA GLU A 46 14.59 27.56 -10.15
C GLU A 46 13.67 26.92 -11.20
N PRO A 47 13.01 27.74 -12.05
CA PRO A 47 12.27 27.23 -13.19
C PRO A 47 13.24 26.48 -14.11
N THR A 48 13.14 25.15 -14.14
CA THR A 48 13.89 24.37 -15.14
C THR A 48 13.28 24.65 -16.53
N ASP A 49 14.10 24.68 -17.58
CA ASP A 49 13.68 24.82 -19.01
C ASP A 49 12.68 23.74 -19.48
N ARG A 50 12.27 22.83 -18.59
CA ARG A 50 11.16 21.90 -18.81
C ARG A 50 9.86 22.72 -18.68
N LEU A 51 9.29 23.08 -19.82
CA LEU A 51 8.10 23.91 -20.11
C LEU A 51 6.85 23.86 -19.18
N THR A 52 6.84 23.09 -18.11
CA THR A 52 5.89 23.21 -17.00
C THR A 52 6.53 22.48 -15.82
N PRO A 53 6.82 23.12 -14.68
CA PRO A 53 7.23 22.37 -13.50
C PRO A 53 6.10 21.37 -13.18
N PRO A 54 6.37 20.06 -13.01
CA PRO A 54 5.37 19.21 -12.39
C PRO A 54 5.08 19.82 -11.02
N GLU A 55 3.81 20.08 -10.71
CA GLU A 55 3.39 20.56 -9.39
C GLU A 55 3.99 19.61 -8.32
N SER A 56 4.98 20.09 -7.56
CA SER A 56 5.64 19.31 -6.53
C SER A 56 4.63 18.87 -5.46
N HIS A 57 4.96 17.84 -4.70
CA HIS A 57 4.11 17.42 -3.58
C HIS A 57 3.89 18.58 -2.60
N TYR A 58 4.90 19.40 -2.34
CA TYR A 58 4.78 20.60 -1.51
C TYR A 58 3.74 21.59 -2.04
N GLU A 59 3.81 21.99 -3.32
CA GLU A 59 2.88 22.96 -3.90
C GLU A 59 1.45 22.40 -3.99
N LYS A 60 1.29 21.10 -4.28
CA LYS A 60 -0.02 20.43 -4.23
C LYS A 60 -0.65 20.49 -2.84
N LEU A 61 0.10 20.14 -1.79
CA LEU A 61 -0.39 20.16 -0.42
C LEU A 61 -0.71 21.59 0.05
N LYS A 62 0.08 22.57 -0.38
CA LYS A 62 -0.17 24.00 -0.13
C LYS A 62 -1.44 24.49 -0.83
N ALA A 63 -1.67 24.09 -2.08
CA ALA A 63 -2.90 24.38 -2.80
C ALA A 63 -4.13 23.75 -2.12
N ILE A 64 -4.04 22.48 -1.71
CA ILE A 64 -5.10 21.79 -0.94
C ILE A 64 -5.39 22.53 0.37
N LYS A 65 -4.35 22.96 1.11
CA LYS A 65 -4.50 23.75 2.34
C LYS A 65 -5.23 25.07 2.08
N ALA A 66 -4.85 25.80 1.04
CA ALA A 66 -5.50 27.07 0.69
C ALA A 66 -6.99 26.89 0.34
N GLN A 67 -7.30 25.87 -0.49
CA GLN A 67 -8.67 25.50 -0.83
C GLN A 67 -9.49 25.12 0.42
N HIS A 68 -8.92 24.31 1.30
CA HIS A 68 -9.54 23.91 2.55
C HIS A 68 -9.84 25.11 3.48
N GLN A 69 -8.89 26.05 3.61
CA GLN A 69 -9.08 27.27 4.40
C GLN A 69 -10.18 28.17 3.81
N GLN A 70 -10.25 28.27 2.48
CA GLN A 70 -11.32 29.01 1.80
C GLN A 70 -12.69 28.37 2.04
N MET A 71 -12.80 27.05 1.94
CA MET A 71 -14.03 26.32 2.22
C MET A 71 -14.49 26.48 3.67
N LEU A 72 -13.58 26.36 4.64
CA LEU A 72 -13.89 26.59 6.06
C LEU A 72 -14.30 28.04 6.36
N SER A 73 -13.72 29.01 5.64
CA SER A 73 -14.10 30.43 5.80
C SER A 73 -15.51 30.69 5.27
N ALA A 74 -15.94 29.97 4.24
CA ALA A 74 -17.28 30.06 3.66
C ALA A 74 -18.32 29.25 4.46
N ASP A 75 -17.93 28.10 5.00
CA ASP A 75 -18.76 27.21 5.81
C ASP A 75 -17.93 26.62 6.97
N PRO A 76 -18.07 27.17 8.20
CA PRO A 76 -17.37 26.64 9.38
C PRO A 76 -17.77 25.21 9.76
N ALA A 77 -18.88 24.68 9.25
CA ALA A 77 -19.32 23.30 9.49
C ALA A 77 -18.77 22.31 8.45
N PHE A 78 -17.99 22.78 7.47
CA PHE A 78 -17.41 21.93 6.43
C PHE A 78 -16.50 20.84 7.00
N ALA A 79 -16.91 19.57 6.83
CA ALA A 79 -16.18 18.39 7.28
C ALA A 79 -15.91 17.43 6.11
N PRO A 80 -14.84 17.64 5.32
CA PRO A 80 -14.60 16.92 4.05
C PRO A 80 -14.10 15.47 4.21
N SER A 81 -14.03 14.95 5.43
CA SER A 81 -13.52 13.61 5.73
C SER A 81 -14.53 12.80 6.54
N ARG A 82 -14.47 11.48 6.41
CA ARG A 82 -15.16 10.57 7.32
C ARG A 82 -14.66 10.80 8.75
N ALA A 83 -15.53 10.66 9.75
CA ALA A 83 -15.21 10.85 11.17
C ALA A 83 -14.40 9.66 11.74
N VAL A 84 -13.26 9.36 11.13
CA VAL A 84 -12.39 8.27 11.55
C VAL A 84 -11.74 8.60 12.89
N VAL A 85 -11.75 7.65 13.81
CA VAL A 85 -11.10 7.81 15.12
C VAL A 85 -9.60 8.06 14.97
N LYS A 86 -9.02 8.82 15.90
CA LYS A 86 -7.59 9.05 15.92
C LYS A 86 -6.85 7.77 16.30
N ASN A 87 -5.78 7.47 15.57
CA ASN A 87 -4.82 6.40 15.88
C ASN A 87 -5.51 5.09 16.34
N PRO A 88 -6.32 4.47 15.47
CA PRO A 88 -7.06 3.27 15.84
C PRO A 88 -6.11 2.15 16.24
N VAL A 89 -6.53 1.34 17.22
CA VAL A 89 -5.84 0.11 17.63
C VAL A 89 -6.82 -1.03 17.83
N THR A 90 -6.38 -2.25 17.56
CA THR A 90 -7.17 -3.48 17.75
C THR A 90 -6.92 -4.09 19.13
N ARG A 91 -5.78 -3.80 19.76
CA ARG A 91 -5.37 -4.34 21.07
C ARG A 91 -4.91 -3.25 22.04
N GLU A 92 -5.18 -3.45 23.32
CA GLU A 92 -4.69 -2.54 24.36
C GLU A 92 -3.17 -2.71 24.55
N GLY A 93 -2.48 -1.60 24.81
CA GLY A 93 -1.07 -1.60 25.23
C GLY A 93 -0.05 -1.92 24.14
N HIS A 94 -0.46 -2.16 22.88
CA HIS A 94 0.47 -2.51 21.80
C HIS A 94 1.35 -1.33 21.35
N ARG A 95 0.76 -0.13 21.25
CA ARG A 95 1.51 1.11 21.09
C ARG A 95 1.38 1.91 22.38
N GLN A 96 2.51 2.35 22.95
CA GLN A 96 2.53 3.51 23.86
C GLN A 96 2.30 4.81 23.05
N ALA A 97 1.35 4.79 22.12
CA ALA A 97 1.03 5.96 21.34
C ALA A 97 0.02 6.78 22.12
N GLU A 98 0.38 8.04 22.37
CA GLU A 98 -0.54 9.05 22.87
C GLU A 98 -1.80 9.06 21.96
N GLU A 99 -2.98 9.22 22.56
CA GLU A 99 -4.26 9.31 21.85
C GLU A 99 -4.68 8.06 21.02
N ALA A 100 -4.21 6.85 21.35
CA ALA A 100 -4.70 5.63 20.70
C ALA A 100 -6.19 5.36 20.99
N THR A 101 -6.98 5.10 19.94
CA THR A 101 -8.41 4.77 20.08
C THR A 101 -8.65 3.29 19.84
N ARG A 102 -9.06 2.55 20.86
CA ARG A 102 -9.38 1.13 20.71
C ARG A 102 -10.68 0.94 19.94
N LEU A 103 -10.64 0.17 18.86
CA LEU A 103 -11.84 -0.28 18.16
C LEU A 103 -12.56 -1.32 19.01
N THR A 104 -13.80 -1.03 19.42
CA THR A 104 -14.62 -1.96 20.22
C THR A 104 -15.66 -2.70 19.39
N HIS A 105 -16.02 -2.21 18.21
CA HIS A 105 -16.90 -2.93 17.31
C HIS A 105 -16.23 -4.22 16.80
N PRO A 106 -16.85 -5.40 16.99
CA PRO A 106 -16.21 -6.68 16.73
C PRO A 106 -15.82 -6.86 15.26
N SER A 107 -16.73 -6.61 14.32
CA SER A 107 -16.49 -6.78 12.89
C SER A 107 -15.46 -5.79 12.34
N SER A 108 -15.57 -4.50 12.71
CA SER A 108 -14.57 -3.48 12.34
C SER A 108 -13.17 -3.82 12.84
N ARG A 109 -13.07 -4.33 14.08
CA ARG A 109 -11.78 -4.77 14.63
C ARG A 109 -11.22 -5.97 13.87
N ALA A 110 -12.05 -6.95 13.51
CA ALA A 110 -11.60 -8.12 12.76
C ALA A 110 -11.14 -7.76 11.34
N VAL A 111 -11.82 -6.82 10.66
CA VAL A 111 -11.35 -6.25 9.39
C VAL A 111 -10.04 -5.46 9.57
N ALA A 112 -9.87 -4.77 10.71
CA ALA A 112 -8.65 -4.03 11.02
C ALA A 112 -7.45 -4.98 11.27
N GLU A 113 -7.67 -6.11 11.94
CA GLU A 113 -6.64 -7.15 12.10
C GLU A 113 -6.24 -7.78 10.75
N LEU A 114 -7.19 -7.96 9.84
CA LEU A 114 -6.88 -8.38 8.46
C LEU A 114 -6.06 -7.31 7.71
N PHE A 115 -6.39 -6.03 7.88
CA PHE A 115 -5.61 -4.92 7.33
C PHE A 115 -4.16 -4.95 7.82
N ASP A 116 -3.94 -5.14 9.13
CA ASP A 116 -2.60 -5.21 9.71
C ASP A 116 -1.82 -6.42 9.19
N THR A 117 -2.48 -7.57 9.06
CA THR A 117 -1.86 -8.77 8.49
C THR A 117 -1.42 -8.53 7.03
N ALA A 118 -2.24 -7.81 6.25
CA ALA A 118 -1.89 -7.41 4.87
C ALA A 118 -0.74 -6.40 4.84
N TYR A 119 -0.71 -5.48 5.79
CA TYR A 119 0.35 -4.47 5.90
C TYR A 119 1.68 -5.11 6.29
N GLU A 120 1.69 -6.00 7.28
CA GLU A 120 2.86 -6.78 7.68
C GLU A 120 3.38 -7.65 6.52
N SER A 121 2.48 -8.32 5.79
CA SER A 121 2.84 -9.13 4.61
C SER A 121 3.45 -8.28 3.51
N LEU A 122 2.94 -7.07 3.28
CA LEU A 122 3.52 -6.10 2.34
C LEU A 122 4.94 -5.69 2.77
N LEU A 123 5.13 -5.32 4.04
CA LEU A 123 6.44 -4.92 4.55
C LEU A 123 7.47 -6.06 4.42
N PHE A 124 7.05 -7.30 4.69
CA PHE A 124 7.91 -8.46 4.54
C PHE A 124 8.29 -8.71 3.07
N ALA A 125 7.32 -8.62 2.14
CA ALA A 125 7.58 -8.77 0.70
C ALA A 125 8.48 -7.65 0.15
N LEU A 126 8.26 -6.40 0.55
CA LEU A 126 9.12 -5.26 0.21
C LEU A 126 10.53 -5.42 0.77
N GLY A 127 10.63 -5.87 2.01
CA GLY A 127 11.91 -6.15 2.64
C GLY A 127 12.70 -7.20 1.87
N ARG A 128 12.07 -8.32 1.48
CA ARG A 128 12.70 -9.33 0.59
C ARG A 128 13.08 -8.75 -0.76
N PHE A 129 12.22 -7.91 -1.35
CA PHE A 129 12.51 -7.27 -2.63
C PHE A 129 13.73 -6.33 -2.57
N TYR A 130 13.88 -5.55 -1.50
CA TYR A 130 15.02 -4.64 -1.36
C TYR A 130 16.29 -5.29 -0.80
N THR A 131 16.20 -6.53 -0.30
CA THR A 131 17.33 -7.30 0.23
C THR A 131 17.63 -8.52 -0.63
N ARG A 132 17.68 -8.32 -1.95
CA ARG A 132 18.04 -9.39 -2.91
C ARG A 132 19.37 -10.03 -2.51
N THR A 133 19.35 -11.34 -2.32
CA THR A 133 20.53 -12.14 -2.05
C THR A 133 20.78 -13.10 -3.22
N ASN A 134 20.01 -14.18 -3.30
CA ASN A 134 20.14 -15.26 -4.27
C ASN A 134 18.83 -15.55 -5.03
N GLU A 135 17.92 -14.57 -5.08
CA GLU A 135 16.70 -14.65 -5.88
C GLU A 135 16.99 -14.63 -7.38
N THR A 136 16.25 -15.45 -8.11
CA THR A 136 16.19 -15.39 -9.58
C THR A 136 15.45 -14.13 -10.03
N ASP A 137 15.62 -13.73 -11.29
CA ASP A 137 14.89 -12.56 -11.82
C ASP A 137 13.37 -12.81 -11.86
N ALA A 138 12.94 -14.06 -12.01
CA ALA A 138 11.52 -14.45 -11.94
C ALA A 138 10.96 -14.30 -10.53
N GLU A 139 11.70 -14.72 -9.50
CA GLU A 139 11.33 -14.54 -8.09
C GLU A 139 11.27 -13.05 -7.73
N MET A 140 12.25 -12.25 -8.17
CA MET A 140 12.25 -10.80 -7.99
C MET A 140 11.04 -10.13 -8.64
N TYR A 141 10.71 -10.56 -9.85
CA TYR A 141 9.52 -10.08 -10.54
C TYR A 141 8.25 -10.50 -9.79
N GLY A 142 8.18 -11.71 -9.25
CA GLY A 142 7.09 -12.17 -8.41
C GLY A 142 6.90 -11.32 -7.16
N LEU A 143 7.98 -11.05 -6.41
CA LEU A 143 7.95 -10.15 -5.25
C LEU A 143 7.44 -8.75 -5.62
N GLN A 144 7.94 -8.19 -6.72
CA GLN A 144 7.49 -6.89 -7.22
C GLN A 144 5.98 -6.91 -7.55
N ARG A 145 5.55 -7.95 -8.26
CA ARG A 145 4.17 -8.15 -8.73
C ARG A 145 3.22 -8.52 -7.61
N THR A 146 3.69 -8.95 -6.45
CA THR A 146 2.88 -9.20 -5.25
C THR A 146 2.80 -7.97 -4.34
N ALA A 147 3.93 -7.29 -4.11
CA ALA A 147 4.00 -6.16 -3.19
C ALA A 147 3.35 -4.88 -3.75
N PHE A 148 3.86 -4.35 -4.86
CA PHE A 148 3.57 -2.97 -5.26
C PHE A 148 2.18 -2.74 -5.84
N PHE A 149 1.60 -3.74 -6.50
CA PHE A 149 0.28 -3.58 -7.12
C PHE A 149 -0.81 -4.31 -6.31
N PRO A 150 -0.79 -5.64 -6.15
CA PRO A 150 -1.92 -6.32 -5.55
C PRO A 150 -2.06 -6.09 -4.04
N LEU A 151 -1.01 -6.22 -3.24
CA LEU A 151 -1.12 -5.96 -1.79
C LEU A 151 -1.43 -4.48 -1.50
N MET A 152 -0.75 -3.54 -2.16
CA MET A 152 -0.99 -2.10 -1.94
C MET A 152 -2.36 -1.62 -2.46
N VAL A 153 -2.74 -1.99 -3.68
CA VAL A 153 -3.92 -1.41 -4.37
C VAL A 153 -5.16 -2.29 -4.26
N MET A 154 -5.02 -3.61 -4.28
CA MET A 154 -6.14 -4.55 -4.31
C MET A 154 -6.50 -5.13 -2.93
N ALA A 155 -5.61 -5.02 -1.94
CA ALA A 155 -5.88 -5.41 -0.55
C ALA A 155 -5.93 -4.20 0.40
N LEU A 156 -4.80 -3.51 0.63
CA LEU A 156 -4.72 -2.46 1.65
C LEU A 156 -5.65 -1.27 1.40
N ARG A 157 -5.63 -0.71 0.18
CA ARG A 157 -6.53 0.41 -0.16
C ARG A 157 -8.01 0.08 0.07
N PRO A 158 -8.58 -0.99 -0.53
CA PRO A 158 -10.00 -1.27 -0.34
C PRO A 158 -10.33 -1.68 1.10
N LEU A 159 -9.43 -2.36 1.83
CA LEU A 159 -9.60 -2.62 3.27
C LEU A 159 -9.69 -1.32 4.08
N ALA A 160 -8.79 -0.36 3.84
CA ALA A 160 -8.86 0.95 4.48
C ALA A 160 -10.15 1.69 4.15
N GLU A 161 -10.59 1.66 2.89
CA GLU A 161 -11.85 2.28 2.46
C GLU A 161 -13.07 1.66 3.12
N VAL A 162 -13.08 0.33 3.32
CA VAL A 162 -14.12 -0.39 4.07
C VAL A 162 -14.09 0.04 5.53
N LEU A 163 -12.93 -0.01 6.20
CA LEU A 163 -12.80 0.38 7.61
C LEU A 163 -13.34 1.78 7.89
N THR A 164 -13.02 2.75 7.03
CA THR A 164 -13.50 4.13 7.22
C THR A 164 -15.02 4.30 7.11
N GLN A 165 -15.75 3.28 6.67
CA GLN A 165 -17.22 3.25 6.61
C GLN A 165 -17.86 2.45 7.74
N MET A 166 -17.07 1.63 8.43
CA MET A 166 -17.53 0.79 9.53
C MET A 166 -17.55 1.59 10.85
N PRO A 167 -18.45 1.27 11.78
CA PRO A 167 -18.49 1.89 13.11
C PRO A 167 -17.20 1.61 13.91
N ALA A 168 -16.71 2.59 14.67
CA ALA A 168 -15.55 2.39 15.55
C ALA A 168 -15.91 1.60 16.82
N PHE A 169 -17.10 1.85 17.36
CA PHE A 169 -17.54 1.38 18.67
C PHE A 169 -18.75 0.46 18.59
N ALA A 170 -18.82 -0.53 19.48
CA ALA A 170 -19.93 -1.48 19.56
C ALA A 170 -21.24 -0.80 20.00
N GLU A 171 -21.13 0.25 20.79
CA GLU A 171 -22.24 1.08 21.25
C GLU A 171 -22.84 1.96 20.13
N GLY A 172 -22.21 1.97 18.95
CA GLY A 172 -22.55 2.85 17.83
C GLY A 172 -21.90 4.24 17.95
N GLY A 173 -22.29 5.15 17.06
CA GLY A 173 -21.77 6.53 17.04
C GLY A 173 -21.50 7.06 15.62
N PRO A 174 -21.30 8.38 15.47
CA PRO A 174 -20.86 8.97 14.22
C PRO A 174 -19.43 8.57 13.84
N GLU A 175 -18.62 8.14 14.81
CA GLU A 175 -17.23 7.75 14.61
C GLU A 175 -17.09 6.50 13.74
N ARG A 176 -16.02 6.48 12.95
CA ARG A 176 -15.70 5.39 12.03
C ARG A 176 -14.38 4.75 12.41
N ALA A 177 -14.28 3.46 12.14
CA ALA A 177 -13.02 2.75 12.26
C ALA A 177 -12.00 3.28 11.23
N GLY A 178 -10.75 2.86 11.36
CA GLY A 178 -9.70 3.22 10.43
C GLY A 178 -8.60 2.16 10.41
N PRO A 179 -7.73 2.20 9.40
CA PRO A 179 -6.57 1.32 9.32
C PRO A 179 -5.59 1.64 10.47
N PRO A 180 -5.27 0.66 11.34
CA PRO A 180 -4.44 0.92 12.52
C PRO A 180 -2.93 0.84 12.22
N PHE A 181 -2.54 0.15 11.14
CA PHE A 181 -1.15 -0.03 10.72
C PHE A 181 -0.28 -0.66 11.82
N GLU A 182 -0.85 -1.54 12.64
CA GLU A 182 -0.11 -2.25 13.67
C GLU A 182 0.72 -3.37 13.04
N TYR A 183 1.86 -3.67 13.63
CA TYR A 183 2.67 -4.84 13.30
C TYR A 183 3.19 -5.42 14.62
N TYR A 184 2.88 -6.69 14.87
CA TYR A 184 3.07 -7.32 16.19
C TYR A 184 4.34 -8.16 16.29
N ARG A 185 4.99 -8.42 15.16
CA ARG A 185 6.24 -9.18 15.09
C ARG A 185 7.31 -8.26 14.53
N SER A 186 8.55 -8.47 14.96
CA SER A 186 9.67 -7.92 14.19
C SER A 186 9.63 -8.58 12.82
N VAL A 187 9.64 -7.77 11.76
CA VAL A 187 9.83 -8.20 10.38
C VAL A 187 11.26 -8.73 10.25
N GLN A 188 11.56 -9.89 10.86
CA GLN A 188 12.88 -10.49 10.79
C GLN A 188 13.01 -11.17 9.44
N PHE A 189 14.08 -10.83 8.74
CA PHE A 189 14.43 -11.48 7.50
C PHE A 189 14.83 -12.93 7.75
N LEU A 190 14.04 -13.89 7.25
CA LEU A 190 14.53 -15.25 7.09
C LEU A 190 15.59 -15.23 6.00
N PRO A 191 16.87 -15.53 6.29
CA PRO A 191 17.91 -15.43 5.28
C PRO A 191 17.72 -16.46 4.17
N GLN A 192 17.14 -17.63 4.48
CA GLN A 192 16.82 -18.66 3.50
C GLN A 192 15.56 -18.29 2.69
N LYS A 193 15.70 -18.14 1.37
CA LYS A 193 14.63 -17.65 0.50
C LYS A 193 13.44 -18.59 0.43
N GLU A 194 13.68 -19.90 0.43
CA GLU A 194 12.62 -20.91 0.33
C GLU A 194 11.72 -20.86 1.56
N ALA A 195 12.31 -20.75 2.76
CA ALA A 195 11.56 -20.57 4.00
C ALA A 195 10.78 -19.25 4.00
N ALA A 196 11.39 -18.18 3.49
CA ALA A 196 10.70 -16.89 3.38
C ALA A 196 9.48 -16.96 2.45
N TRP A 197 9.57 -17.66 1.31
CA TRP A 197 8.43 -17.82 0.41
C TRP A 197 7.33 -18.67 1.02
N THR A 198 7.67 -19.77 1.71
CA THR A 198 6.68 -20.57 2.43
C THR A 198 5.91 -19.71 3.43
N VAL A 199 6.60 -18.90 4.24
CA VAL A 199 5.95 -18.02 5.21
C VAL A 199 5.07 -16.95 4.54
N ILE A 200 5.55 -16.30 3.46
CA ILE A 200 4.72 -15.34 2.72
C ILE A 200 3.47 -16.02 2.15
N HIS A 201 3.65 -17.17 1.51
CA HIS A 201 2.58 -17.91 0.89
C HIS A 201 1.53 -18.37 1.90
N GLU A 202 1.95 -18.91 3.05
CA GLU A 202 1.05 -19.26 4.15
C GLU A 202 0.27 -18.04 4.66
N ARG A 203 0.95 -16.90 4.86
CA ARG A 203 0.29 -15.65 5.30
C ARG A 203 -0.72 -15.13 4.28
N LEU A 204 -0.40 -15.19 2.99
CA LEU A 204 -1.33 -14.81 1.92
C LEU A 204 -2.61 -15.68 1.95
N TRP A 205 -2.47 -16.99 2.18
CA TRP A 205 -3.61 -17.89 2.31
C TRP A 205 -4.40 -17.69 3.60
N GLU A 206 -3.73 -17.48 4.73
CA GLU A 206 -4.39 -17.15 6.00
C GLU A 206 -5.23 -15.87 5.86
N MET A 207 -4.72 -14.86 5.16
CA MET A 207 -5.48 -13.63 4.87
C MET A 207 -6.68 -13.89 3.97
N ALA A 208 -6.53 -14.69 2.91
CA ALA A 208 -7.65 -15.06 2.05
C ALA A 208 -8.72 -15.83 2.84
N ASP A 209 -8.32 -16.77 3.71
CA ASP A 209 -9.20 -17.53 4.58
C ASP A 209 -9.93 -16.63 5.58
N ALA A 210 -9.21 -15.73 6.25
CA ALA A 210 -9.81 -14.75 7.17
C ALA A 210 -10.80 -13.83 6.44
N ALA A 211 -10.45 -13.35 5.24
CA ALA A 211 -11.34 -12.54 4.42
C ALA A 211 -12.63 -13.30 4.04
N HIS A 212 -12.52 -14.57 3.65
CA HIS A 212 -13.68 -15.40 3.36
C HIS A 212 -14.53 -15.73 4.60
N GLN A 213 -13.95 -15.76 5.80
CA GLN A 213 -14.73 -15.87 7.02
C GLN A 213 -15.49 -14.57 7.31
N LEU A 214 -14.83 -13.41 7.14
CA LEU A 214 -15.42 -12.10 7.39
C LEU A 214 -16.62 -11.79 6.50
N ILE A 215 -16.64 -12.24 5.24
CA ILE A 215 -17.78 -12.00 4.35
C ILE A 215 -19.06 -12.73 4.79
N THR A 216 -18.98 -13.65 5.74
CA THR A 216 -20.16 -14.33 6.32
C THR A 216 -20.82 -13.52 7.42
N ASP A 217 -20.14 -12.50 7.93
CA ASP A 217 -20.66 -11.57 8.93
C ASP A 217 -21.53 -10.50 8.25
N PRO A 218 -22.83 -10.38 8.60
CA PRO A 218 -23.73 -9.41 7.97
C PRO A 218 -23.37 -7.94 8.29
N GLU A 219 -22.54 -7.68 9.31
CA GLU A 219 -22.05 -6.34 9.63
C GLU A 219 -20.84 -5.93 8.77
N VAL A 220 -20.26 -6.87 8.02
CA VAL A 220 -19.15 -6.61 7.09
C VAL A 220 -19.72 -6.22 5.72
N PRO A 221 -19.28 -5.10 5.12
CA PRO A 221 -19.78 -4.67 3.81
C PRO A 221 -19.55 -5.68 2.69
N GLU A 222 -20.51 -5.85 1.78
CA GLU A 222 -20.46 -6.78 0.63
C GLU A 222 -19.19 -6.61 -0.23
N ARG A 223 -18.65 -5.39 -0.28
CA ARG A 223 -17.39 -5.09 -0.99
C ARG A 223 -16.21 -5.96 -0.52
N MET A 224 -16.26 -6.48 0.70
CA MET A 224 -15.26 -7.40 1.25
C MET A 224 -15.13 -8.70 0.44
N ALA A 225 -16.17 -9.13 -0.28
CA ALA A 225 -16.12 -10.29 -1.17
C ALA A 225 -15.04 -10.14 -2.25
N PHE A 226 -14.99 -8.97 -2.92
CA PHE A 226 -13.95 -8.69 -3.90
C PHE A 226 -12.55 -8.65 -3.29
N ILE A 227 -12.42 -8.23 -2.02
CA ILE A 227 -11.13 -8.21 -1.32
C ILE A 227 -10.67 -9.65 -1.03
N ALA A 228 -11.58 -10.52 -0.60
CA ALA A 228 -11.31 -11.94 -0.38
C ALA A 228 -10.81 -12.63 -1.67
N GLU A 229 -11.53 -12.44 -2.79
CA GLU A 229 -11.12 -12.96 -4.10
C GLU A 229 -9.76 -12.44 -4.55
N ASN A 230 -9.48 -11.14 -4.33
CA ASN A 230 -8.19 -10.56 -4.67
C ASN A 230 -7.07 -11.16 -3.82
N LEU A 231 -7.26 -11.32 -2.51
CA LEU A 231 -6.26 -11.96 -1.63
C LEU A 231 -5.99 -13.40 -2.06
N GLU A 232 -7.03 -14.14 -2.44
CA GLU A 232 -6.87 -15.50 -2.96
C GLU A 232 -6.04 -15.54 -4.25
N ARG A 233 -6.35 -14.65 -5.18
CA ARG A 233 -5.62 -14.53 -6.45
C ARG A 233 -4.17 -14.09 -6.24
N ILE A 234 -3.91 -13.26 -5.23
CA ILE A 234 -2.55 -12.87 -4.83
C ILE A 234 -1.77 -14.08 -4.32
N ALA A 235 -2.39 -14.91 -3.47
CA ALA A 235 -1.78 -16.11 -2.94
C ALA A 235 -1.38 -17.10 -4.06
N VAL A 236 -2.29 -17.37 -5.01
CA VAL A 236 -2.03 -18.23 -6.17
C VAL A 236 -0.91 -17.67 -7.04
N ASN A 237 -1.00 -16.40 -7.45
CA ASN A 237 0.02 -15.80 -8.31
C ASN A 237 1.40 -15.81 -7.66
N PHE A 238 1.47 -15.55 -6.34
CA PHE A 238 2.73 -15.62 -5.60
C PHE A 238 3.30 -17.05 -5.61
N ALA A 239 2.45 -18.06 -5.38
CA ALA A 239 2.86 -19.46 -5.43
C ALA A 239 3.42 -19.84 -6.80
N ASP A 240 2.78 -19.40 -7.89
CA ASP A 240 3.25 -19.64 -9.25
C ASP A 240 4.65 -19.06 -9.49
N PHE A 241 4.90 -17.82 -9.05
CA PHE A 241 6.22 -17.18 -9.20
C PHE A 241 7.30 -17.87 -8.35
N MET A 242 6.94 -18.42 -7.20
CA MET A 242 7.87 -19.07 -6.27
C MET A 242 7.94 -20.59 -6.46
N VAL A 243 7.19 -21.16 -7.42
CA VAL A 243 7.09 -22.60 -7.69
C VAL A 243 6.68 -23.37 -6.43
N LEU A 244 5.69 -22.84 -5.69
CA LEU A 244 5.13 -23.43 -4.49
C LEU A 244 3.83 -24.18 -4.80
N PRO A 245 3.53 -25.27 -4.07
CA PRO A 245 2.23 -25.91 -4.18
C PRO A 245 1.14 -24.99 -3.62
N HIS A 246 0.01 -24.88 -4.32
CA HIS A 246 -1.14 -24.12 -3.85
C HIS A 246 -2.45 -24.86 -4.14
N ARG A 247 -3.50 -24.50 -3.42
CA ARG A 247 -4.87 -24.97 -3.67
C ARG A 247 -5.51 -24.18 -4.81
N PRO A 248 -6.54 -24.72 -5.51
CA PRO A 248 -7.27 -23.96 -6.53
C PRO A 248 -8.06 -22.82 -5.90
N LEU A 249 -8.43 -21.82 -6.71
CA LEU A 249 -9.34 -20.74 -6.30
C LEU A 249 -10.69 -21.30 -5.87
N ARG A 250 -11.32 -20.67 -4.87
CA ARG A 250 -12.72 -20.89 -4.54
C ARG A 250 -13.53 -20.29 -5.69
N LEU A 251 -14.15 -21.14 -6.50
CA LEU A 251 -15.06 -20.69 -7.55
C LEU A 251 -16.19 -19.89 -6.88
N SER A 252 -16.37 -18.65 -7.34
CA SER A 252 -17.49 -17.75 -7.00
C SER A 252 -18.84 -18.35 -7.41
#